data_AF-R7AEY8-F1
#
_entry.id   AF-R7AEY8-F1
#
_cell.length_a   1.000
_cell.length_b   1.000
_cell.length_c   1.000
_cell.angle_alpha   90.00
_cell.angle_beta   90.00
_cell.angle_gamma   90.00
#
_symmetry.space_group_name_H-M   'P 1'
#
loop_
_entity.id
_entity.type
_entity.pdbx_description
1 polymer ?
#
loop_
_entity_poly.entity_id
_entity_poly.type
_entity_poly.pdbx_seq_one_letter_code
_entity_poly.pdbx_strand_id
1 'polypeptide(L)'
;MLESINIRPYLAQYHDCIEEVTCGGESGEEARICDYAWILNTMMQCVEYNVSFHFKQTGAKFKRGNRIYQIDRKDQLTQAMKAGIDFRAVEK
;
A
#
# COMPACT_ATOMS: atom_id res chain seq x y z
N MET A 1 -7.43 -1.06 -0.28
CA MET A 1 -7.33 0.39 -0.15
C MET A 1 -8.31 0.96 -1.13
N LEU A 2 -9.18 1.86 -0.66
CA LEU A 2 -10.41 2.25 -1.37
C LEU A 2 -10.36 3.70 -1.84
N GLU A 3 -9.54 4.49 -1.16
CA GLU A 3 -9.30 5.91 -1.38
C GLU A 3 -7.97 6.29 -0.76
N SER A 4 -7.52 7.52 -1.01
CA SER A 4 -6.37 8.10 -0.31
C SER A 4 -6.70 8.32 1.16
N ILE A 5 -5.77 7.98 2.06
CA ILE A 5 -5.92 8.19 3.50
C ILE A 5 -4.69 8.90 4.07
N ASN A 6 -4.93 9.79 5.04
CA ASN A 6 -3.87 10.40 5.84
C ASN A 6 -3.82 9.74 7.22
N ILE A 7 -2.84 8.86 7.43
CA ILE A 7 -2.59 8.14 8.68
C ILE A 7 -1.52 8.80 9.55
N ARG A 8 -0.92 9.92 9.12
CA ARG A 8 0.07 10.69 9.91
C ARG A 8 -0.34 10.95 11.36
N PRO A 9 -1.60 11.28 11.70
CA PRO A 9 -1.97 11.48 13.11
C PRO A 9 -1.71 10.26 13.98
N TYR A 10 -1.93 9.05 13.45
CA TYR A 10 -1.69 7.80 14.17
C TYR A 10 -0.20 7.47 14.24
N LEU A 11 0.54 7.69 13.16
CA LEU A 11 1.99 7.48 13.13
C LEU A 11 2.70 8.45 14.08
N ALA A 12 2.33 9.72 14.08
CA ALA A 12 2.87 10.71 15.01
C ALA A 12 2.70 10.30 16.48
N GLN A 13 1.54 9.73 16.81
CA GLN A 13 1.23 9.34 18.19
C GLN A 13 1.81 7.96 18.57
N TYR A 14 1.88 7.02 17.64
CA TYR A 14 2.08 5.60 17.95
C TYR A 14 3.19 4.91 17.15
N HIS A 15 4.04 5.62 16.39
CA HIS A 15 5.10 5.00 15.58
C HIS A 15 6.01 4.05 16.38
N ASP A 16 6.23 4.31 17.68
CA ASP A 16 7.03 3.46 18.57
C ASP A 16 6.37 2.12 18.89
N CYS A 17 5.07 2.02 18.68
CA CYS A 17 4.25 0.83 18.97
C CYS A 17 3.74 0.15 17.70
N ILE A 18 3.92 0.76 16.52
CA ILE A 18 3.48 0.23 15.24
C ILE A 18 4.68 -0.38 14.52
N GLU A 19 4.71 -1.70 14.42
CA GLU A 19 5.79 -2.41 13.73
C GLU A 19 5.70 -2.24 12.20
N GLU A 20 4.48 -2.31 11.64
CA GLU A 20 4.28 -2.27 10.20
C GLU A 20 2.88 -1.75 9.80
N VAL A 21 2.81 -1.05 8.68
CA VAL A 21 1.58 -0.77 7.93
C VAL A 21 1.55 -1.64 6.67
N THR A 22 0.65 -2.62 6.64
CA THR A 22 0.35 -3.41 5.44
C THR A 22 -0.85 -2.82 4.70
N CYS A 23 -0.75 -2.59 3.39
CA CYS A 23 -1.89 -2.19 2.56
C CYS A 23 -1.98 -2.99 1.24
N GLY A 24 -3.17 -2.99 0.63
CA GLY A 24 -3.40 -3.63 -0.66
C GLY A 24 -4.81 -3.41 -1.19
N GLY A 25 -5.01 -3.62 -2.49
CA GLY A 25 -6.32 -3.51 -3.16
C GLY A 25 -7.29 -4.64 -2.81
N GLU A 26 -8.56 -4.47 -3.17
CA GLU A 26 -9.60 -5.49 -3.00
C GLU A 26 -9.47 -6.59 -4.05
N SER A 27 -9.73 -7.83 -3.65
CA SER A 27 -9.89 -8.97 -4.57
C SER A 27 -11.38 -9.23 -4.81
N GLY A 28 -11.72 -9.76 -5.99
CA GLY A 28 -13.10 -10.10 -6.35
C GLY A 28 -13.56 -9.41 -7.64
N GLU A 29 -14.67 -9.86 -8.18
CA GLU A 29 -15.26 -9.37 -9.44
C GLU A 29 -15.68 -7.88 -9.32
N GLU A 30 -16.22 -7.53 -8.16
CA GLU A 30 -16.66 -6.17 -7.81
C GLU A 30 -15.56 -5.34 -7.11
N ALA A 31 -14.29 -5.73 -7.25
CA ALA A 31 -13.19 -4.96 -6.66
C ALA A 31 -13.22 -3.50 -7.14
N ARG A 32 -13.05 -2.57 -6.20
CA ARG A 32 -12.90 -1.15 -6.53
C ARG A 32 -11.49 -0.85 -7.02
N ILE A 33 -11.35 0.31 -7.66
CA ILE A 33 -10.05 0.78 -8.13
C ILE A 33 -9.14 1.01 -6.93
N CYS A 34 -7.98 0.37 -6.96
CA CYS A 34 -6.84 0.65 -6.11
C CYS A 34 -5.88 1.55 -6.91
N ASP A 35 -5.78 2.83 -6.57
CA ASP A 35 -4.84 3.74 -7.23
C ASP A 35 -3.44 3.63 -6.59
N TYR A 36 -2.44 3.37 -7.42
CA TYR A 36 -1.05 3.26 -7.00
C TYR A 36 -0.53 4.54 -6.33
N ALA A 37 -1.06 5.71 -6.71
CA ALA A 37 -0.70 6.97 -6.06
C ALA A 37 -1.06 6.97 -4.56
N TRP A 38 -2.16 6.33 -4.16
CA TRP A 38 -2.56 6.22 -2.75
C TRP A 38 -1.61 5.30 -1.98
N ILE A 39 -1.17 4.20 -2.62
CA ILE A 39 -0.20 3.26 -2.04
C ILE A 39 1.13 3.99 -1.79
N LEU A 40 1.65 4.70 -2.79
CA LEU A 40 2.88 5.49 -2.65
C LEU A 40 2.73 6.57 -1.58
N ASN A 41 1.59 7.24 -1.51
CA ASN A 41 1.34 8.25 -0.49
C ASN A 41 1.34 7.66 0.93
N THR A 42 0.76 6.47 1.12
CA THR A 42 0.78 5.76 2.40
C THR A 42 2.18 5.29 2.76
N MET A 43 2.94 4.78 1.79
CA MET A 43 4.33 4.39 1.99
C MET A 43 5.17 5.58 2.46
N MET A 44 5.06 6.73 1.80
CA MET A 44 5.77 7.96 2.21
C MET A 44 5.41 8.38 3.63
N GLN A 45 4.14 8.28 4.02
CA GLN A 45 3.73 8.54 5.40
C GLN A 45 4.43 7.61 6.40
N CYS A 46 4.62 6.33 6.05
CA CYS A 46 5.32 5.39 6.94
C CYS A 46 6.81 5.70 7.02
N VAL A 47 7.44 6.08 5.90
CA VAL A 47 8.85 6.52 5.85
C VAL A 47 9.09 7.73 6.75
N GLU A 48 8.20 8.73 6.74
CA GLU A 48 8.31 9.94 7.56
C GLU A 48 8.44 9.65 9.07
N TYR A 49 7.85 8.55 9.55
CA TYR A 49 7.84 8.17 10.96
C TYR A 49 8.66 6.91 11.26
N ASN A 50 9.48 6.45 10.30
CA ASN A 50 10.29 5.23 10.42
C ASN A 50 9.47 3.98 10.84
N VAL A 51 8.31 3.78 10.21
CA VAL A 51 7.45 2.60 10.39
C VAL A 51 7.55 1.73 9.14
N SER A 52 7.71 0.41 9.29
CA SER A 52 7.81 -0.48 8.13
C SER A 52 6.52 -0.44 7.32
N PHE A 53 6.63 -0.60 6.00
CA PHE A 53 5.50 -0.59 5.08
C PHE A 53 5.58 -1.78 4.14
N HIS A 54 4.45 -2.46 3.97
CA HIS A 54 4.33 -3.59 3.05
C HIS A 54 3.16 -3.41 2.08
N PHE A 55 3.46 -3.43 0.79
CA PHE A 55 2.45 -3.47 -0.26
C PHE A 55 2.10 -4.91 -0.61
N LYS A 56 1.08 -5.43 0.06
CA LYS A 56 0.71 -6.85 0.02
C LYS A 56 0.13 -7.29 -1.31
N GLN A 57 -0.81 -6.53 -1.88
CA GLN A 57 -1.51 -6.92 -3.11
C GLN A 57 -2.05 -5.72 -3.89
N THR A 58 -2.06 -5.83 -5.22
CA THR A 58 -2.61 -4.79 -6.11
C THR A 58 -4.14 -4.71 -6.08
N GLY A 59 -4.81 -5.83 -5.83
CA GLY A 59 -6.25 -6.00 -6.04
C GLY A 59 -6.60 -6.26 -7.51
N ALA A 60 -7.87 -6.53 -7.81
CA ALA A 60 -8.28 -6.93 -9.16
C ALA A 60 -8.32 -5.73 -10.14
N LYS A 61 -8.69 -4.54 -9.68
CA LYS A 61 -8.70 -3.29 -10.48
C LYS A 61 -7.62 -2.34 -9.97
N PHE A 62 -6.48 -2.29 -10.65
CA PHE A 62 -5.34 -1.50 -10.21
C PHE A 62 -5.04 -0.36 -11.18
N LYS A 63 -4.95 0.88 -10.69
CA LYS A 63 -4.64 2.05 -11.51
C LYS A 63 -3.21 2.51 -11.28
N ARG A 64 -2.45 2.71 -12.35
CA ARG A 64 -1.09 3.29 -12.31
C ARG A 64 -0.98 4.38 -13.37
N GLY A 65 -0.87 5.63 -12.92
CA GLY A 65 -0.97 6.80 -13.80
C GLY A 65 -2.34 6.84 -14.48
N ASN A 66 -2.35 6.93 -15.81
CA ASN A 66 -3.59 7.00 -16.59
C ASN A 66 -4.12 5.62 -17.03
N ARG A 67 -3.45 4.52 -16.65
CA ARG A 67 -3.85 3.17 -17.06
C ARG A 67 -4.46 2.38 -15.91
N ILE A 68 -5.55 1.70 -16.21
CA ILE A 68 -6.20 0.73 -15.33
C ILE A 68 -5.86 -0.68 -15.82
N TYR A 69 -5.46 -1.54 -14.91
CA TYR A 69 -5.11 -2.93 -15.11
C TYR A 69 -6.13 -3.81 -14.42
N GLN A 70 -6.58 -4.85 -15.13
CA GLN A 70 -7.28 -5.98 -14.54
C GLN A 70 -6.23 -7.04 -14.20
N ILE A 71 -6.10 -7.40 -12.94
CA ILE A 71 -5.05 -8.31 -12.46
C ILE A 71 -5.70 -9.57 -11.88
N ASP A 72 -5.42 -10.71 -12.51
CA ASP A 72 -5.85 -12.02 -12.04
C ASP A 72 -5.40 -12.26 -10.60
N ARG A 73 -6.25 -12.92 -9.80
CA ARG A 73 -5.98 -13.17 -8.36
C ARG A 73 -4.61 -13.81 -8.11
N LYS A 74 -4.18 -14.74 -8.98
CA LYS A 74 -2.88 -15.42 -8.89
C LYS A 74 -1.68 -14.47 -9.03
N ASP A 75 -1.88 -13.33 -9.70
CA ASP A 75 -0.82 -12.36 -10.00
C ASP A 75 -0.81 -11.17 -9.05
N GLN A 76 -1.86 -10.97 -8.23
CA GLN A 76 -2.01 -9.76 -7.39
C GLN A 76 -0.87 -9.56 -6.37
N LEU A 77 -0.45 -10.64 -5.69
CA LEU A 77 0.68 -10.61 -4.74
C LEU A 77 2.00 -10.37 -5.48
N THR A 78 2.23 -11.14 -6.56
CA THR A 78 3.48 -11.07 -7.34
C THR A 78 3.68 -9.70 -8.00
N GLN A 79 2.61 -9.08 -8.50
CA GLN A 79 2.69 -7.73 -9.08
C GLN A 79 2.91 -6.65 -8.01
N ALA A 80 2.35 -6.81 -6.81
CA ALA A 80 2.61 -5.89 -5.71
C ALA A 80 4.07 -5.97 -5.25
N MET A 81 4.60 -7.18 -5.07
CA MET A 81 6.02 -7.42 -4.78
C MET A 81 6.94 -6.78 -5.83
N LYS A 82 6.62 -6.92 -7.12
CA LYS A 82 7.37 -6.32 -8.24
C LYS A 82 7.37 -4.78 -8.24
N ALA A 83 6.50 -4.13 -7.48
CA ALA A 83 6.52 -2.67 -7.34
C ALA A 83 7.76 -2.19 -6.60
N GLY A 84 8.33 -3.02 -5.71
CA GLY A 84 9.59 -2.71 -5.01
C GLY A 84 9.51 -1.50 -4.08
N ILE A 85 8.34 -1.28 -3.47
CA ILE A 85 8.07 -0.10 -2.62
C ILE A 85 7.95 -0.44 -1.13
N ASP A 86 8.17 -1.70 -0.75
CA ASP A 86 8.22 -2.07 0.66
C ASP A 86 9.36 -1.31 1.33
N PHE A 87 9.08 -0.79 2.52
CA PHE A 87 10.03 -0.04 3.33
C PHE A 87 10.25 -0.77 4.64
N ARG A 88 11.50 -0.92 5.06
CA ARG A 88 11.86 -1.45 6.37
C ARG A 88 12.34 -0.32 7.24
N ALA A 89 11.73 -0.19 8.41
CA ALA A 89 12.19 0.73 9.44
C ALA A 89 13.64 0.42 9.83
N VAL A 90 14.40 1.47 10.12
CA VAL A 90 15.76 1.35 10.67
C VAL A 90 15.63 1.08 12.17
N GLU A 91 16.43 0.15 12.69
CA GLU A 91 16.53 -0.06 14.13
C GLU A 91 16.91 1.24 14.84
N LYS A 92 16.26 1.49 15.97
CA LYS A 92 16.49 2.68 16.79
C LYS A 92 17.74 2.55 17.64
#